data_AF-A0A494W084-F1
#
_entry.id   AF-A0A494W084-F1
#
_cell.length_a   1.000
_cell.length_b   1.000
_cell.length_c   1.000
_cell.angle_alpha   90.00
_cell.angle_beta   90.00
_cell.angle_gamma   90.00
#
_symmetry.space_group_name_H-M   'P 1'
#
loop_
_entity.id
_entity.type
_entity.pdbx_description
1 polymer ?
#
loop_
_entity_poly.entity_id
_entity_poly.type
_entity_poly.pdbx_seq_one_letter_code
_entity_poly.pdbx_strand_id
1 'polypeptide(L)'
;MSMQMRIDEMIDALELCQPDRAERFRVMLEAIGTEMAASIAQHYDCLHGDATHEGKGFAGLCAPFRPKYQGQPFPEPELWGYLDDGGQAEWEDQAQDADLPPLPDFTCTACGRPEADCSANPCPAVIADREA
;
A
#
# COMPACT_ATOMS: atom_id res chain seq x y z
N MET A 1 25.05 24.83 9.51
CA MET A 1 24.18 23.63 9.52
C MET A 1 22.82 24.07 10.02
N SER A 2 21.73 23.70 9.34
CA SER A 2 20.36 23.95 9.81
C SER A 2 19.82 22.67 10.46
N MET A 3 19.01 22.82 11.51
CA MET A 3 18.25 21.72 12.09
C MET A 3 17.11 21.35 11.13
N GLN A 4 16.89 20.05 10.90
CA GLN A 4 15.75 19.51 10.15
C GLN A 4 14.85 18.72 11.09
N MET A 5 13.55 18.89 10.96
CA MET A 5 12.53 18.12 11.68
C MET A 5 11.68 17.37 10.66
N ARG A 6 11.30 16.13 10.98
CA ARG A 6 10.30 15.39 10.20
C ARG A 6 8.90 15.94 10.49
N ILE A 7 7.96 15.69 9.60
CA ILE A 7 6.58 16.21 9.72
C ILE A 7 5.93 15.70 11.01
N ASP A 8 6.06 14.40 11.34
CA ASP A 8 5.50 13.84 12.58
C ASP A 8 6.10 14.51 13.82
N GLU A 9 7.41 14.81 13.78
CA GLU A 9 8.07 15.51 14.88
C GLU A 9 7.57 16.95 15.05
N MET A 10 7.10 17.59 13.97
CA MET A 10 6.43 18.88 14.05
C MET A 10 5.04 18.76 14.67
N ILE A 11 4.29 17.69 14.36
CA ILE A 11 2.98 17.41 14.97
C ILE A 11 3.15 17.14 16.46
N ASP A 12 4.06 16.26 16.87
CA ASP A 12 4.35 15.98 18.28
C ASP A 12 4.73 17.28 19.04
N ALA A 13 5.57 18.13 18.42
CA ALA A 13 5.96 19.39 19.04
C ALA A 13 4.78 20.38 19.16
N LEU A 14 3.88 20.39 18.18
CA LEU A 14 2.66 21.19 18.22
C LEU A 14 1.68 20.67 19.27
N GLU A 15 1.57 19.36 19.50
CA GLU A 15 0.73 18.82 20.57
C GLU A 15 1.14 19.34 21.94
N LEU A 16 2.44 19.52 22.17
CA LEU A 16 2.99 20.05 23.42
C LEU A 16 2.72 21.55 23.62
N CYS A 17 2.70 22.35 22.56
CA CYS A 17 2.66 23.82 22.67
C CYS A 17 1.38 24.49 22.15
N GLN A 18 0.67 23.86 21.21
CA GLN A 18 -0.52 24.38 20.51
C GLN A 18 -1.47 23.23 20.09
N PRO A 19 -2.08 22.51 21.03
CA PRO A 19 -2.82 21.26 20.76
C PRO A 19 -3.98 21.44 19.77
N ASP A 20 -4.73 22.53 19.84
CA ASP A 20 -5.83 22.82 18.90
C ASP A 20 -5.35 22.95 17.44
N ARG A 21 -4.11 23.42 17.24
CA ARG A 21 -3.51 23.51 15.90
C ARG A 21 -2.89 22.20 15.48
N ALA A 22 -2.27 21.47 16.41
CA ALA A 22 -1.75 20.13 16.15
C ALA A 22 -2.84 19.24 15.56
N GLU A 23 -4.01 19.22 16.19
CA GLU A 23 -5.16 18.43 15.72
C GLU A 23 -5.60 18.82 14.31
N ARG A 24 -5.70 20.12 14.01
CA ARG A 24 -6.06 20.58 12.67
C ARG A 24 -5.06 20.13 11.61
N PHE A 25 -3.76 20.25 11.90
CA PHE A 25 -2.73 19.83 10.97
C PHE A 25 -2.67 18.30 10.83
N ARG A 26 -2.87 17.56 11.92
CA ARG A 26 -2.97 16.09 11.92
C ARG A 26 -4.06 15.63 10.97
N VAL A 27 -5.29 16.13 11.12
CA VAL A 27 -6.42 15.80 10.24
C VAL A 27 -6.12 16.13 8.77
N MET A 28 -5.48 17.27 8.49
CA MET A 28 -5.10 17.63 7.12
C MET A 28 -4.05 16.67 6.53
N LEU A 29 -3.05 16.30 7.32
CA LEU A 29 -2.00 15.38 6.90
C LEU A 29 -2.52 13.96 6.72
N GLU A 30 -3.40 13.48 7.60
CA GLU A 30 -4.10 12.19 7.48
C GLU A 30 -4.93 12.13 6.19
N ALA A 31 -5.64 13.21 5.85
CA ALA A 31 -6.37 13.30 4.58
C ALA A 31 -5.44 13.24 3.36
N ILE A 32 -4.32 13.95 3.39
CA ILE A 32 -3.31 13.92 2.31
C ILE A 32 -2.69 12.52 2.21
N GLY A 33 -2.31 11.92 3.34
CA GLY A 33 -1.73 10.59 3.40
C GLY A 33 -2.68 9.52 2.86
N THR A 34 -3.97 9.64 3.16
CA THR A 34 -5.01 8.74 2.64
C THR A 34 -5.17 8.86 1.13
N GLU A 35 -5.16 10.08 0.58
CA GLU A 35 -5.19 10.28 -0.88
C GLU A 35 -3.95 9.72 -1.57
N MET A 36 -2.77 9.91 -0.96
CA MET A 36 -1.53 9.31 -1.46
C MET A 36 -1.60 7.77 -1.42
N ALA A 37 -2.10 7.20 -0.33
CA ALA A 37 -2.28 5.76 -0.19
C ALA A 37 -3.25 5.20 -1.23
N ALA A 38 -4.37 5.88 -1.48
CA ALA A 38 -5.30 5.52 -2.54
C ALA A 38 -4.65 5.50 -3.92
N SER A 39 -3.85 6.52 -4.25
CA SER A 39 -3.14 6.59 -5.52
C SER A 39 -2.10 5.46 -5.67
N ILE A 40 -1.38 5.12 -4.60
CA ILE A 40 -0.41 4.01 -4.59
C ILE A 40 -1.14 2.67 -4.73
N ALA A 41 -2.21 2.46 -3.97
CA ALA A 41 -2.99 1.24 -4.01
C ALA A 41 -3.62 1.00 -5.39
N GLN A 42 -4.08 2.06 -6.05
CA GLN A 42 -4.55 1.98 -7.44
C GLN A 42 -3.44 1.56 -8.40
N HIS A 43 -2.22 2.07 -8.23
CA HIS A 43 -1.10 1.73 -9.11
C HIS A 43 -0.69 0.26 -8.99
N TYR A 44 -0.65 -0.28 -7.77
CA TYR A 44 -0.22 -1.66 -7.49
C TYR A 44 -1.38 -2.68 -7.39
N ASP A 45 -2.61 -2.25 -7.71
CA ASP A 45 -3.86 -3.00 -7.58
C ASP A 45 -4.03 -3.71 -6.22
N CYS A 46 -3.82 -2.99 -5.12
CA CYS A 46 -4.03 -3.48 -3.77
C CYS A 46 -5.10 -2.68 -3.01
N LEU A 47 -5.38 -3.06 -1.77
CA LEU A 47 -6.28 -2.34 -0.89
C LEU A 47 -5.47 -1.47 0.07
N HIS A 48 -6.05 -0.34 0.48
CA HIS A 48 -5.49 0.52 1.52
C HIS A 48 -6.52 0.80 2.61
N GLY A 49 -6.04 1.15 3.80
CA GLY A 49 -6.83 1.84 4.83
C GLY A 49 -6.55 3.35 4.82
N ASP A 50 -7.15 4.04 5.79
CA ASP A 50 -6.90 5.46 6.02
C ASP A 50 -5.52 5.66 6.64
N ALA A 51 -4.88 6.78 6.30
CA ALA A 51 -3.65 7.17 6.98
C ALA A 51 -3.96 7.74 8.36
N THR A 52 -3.31 7.23 9.40
CA THR A 52 -3.47 7.65 10.79
C THR A 52 -2.12 8.03 11.39
N HIS A 53 -2.13 9.04 12.26
CA HIS A 53 -0.95 9.37 13.07
C HIS A 53 -0.90 8.47 14.31
N GLU A 54 0.00 7.50 14.30
CA GLU A 54 0.21 6.55 15.42
C GLU A 54 1.23 7.07 16.44
N GLY A 55 1.78 8.26 16.21
CA GLY A 55 2.81 8.88 17.04
C GLY A 55 4.22 8.35 16.78
N LYS A 56 5.21 9.05 17.34
CA LYS A 56 6.65 8.81 17.11
C LYS A 56 7.18 7.45 17.54
N GLY A 57 6.50 6.78 18.48
CA GLY A 57 6.92 5.49 19.01
C GLY A 57 6.60 4.30 18.11
N PHE A 58 5.81 4.53 17.06
CA PHE A 58 5.36 3.51 16.12
C PHE A 58 5.84 3.88 14.71
N ALA A 59 4.93 4.24 13.81
CA ALA A 59 5.24 4.54 12.40
C ALA A 59 5.09 6.03 12.04
N GLY A 60 4.73 6.91 12.98
CA GLY A 60 4.33 8.28 12.65
C GLY A 60 3.00 8.28 11.88
N LEU A 61 2.87 9.15 10.88
CA LEU A 61 1.75 9.12 9.93
C LEU A 61 1.92 7.99 8.92
N CYS A 62 1.06 6.97 8.99
CA CYS A 62 1.13 5.80 8.13
C CYS A 62 -0.26 5.34 7.66
N ALA A 63 -0.33 4.66 6.52
CA ALA A 63 -1.54 4.00 6.02
C ALA A 63 -1.27 2.50 5.85
N PRO A 64 -2.19 1.61 6.27
CA PRO A 64 -2.04 0.17 6.07
C PRO A 64 -2.37 -0.19 4.61
N PHE A 65 -1.63 -1.14 4.06
CA PHE A 65 -1.89 -1.75 2.75
C PHE A 65 -2.11 -3.24 2.93
N ARG A 66 -2.95 -3.82 2.08
CA ARG A 66 -3.24 -5.25 2.10
C ARG A 66 -3.52 -5.79 0.71
N PRO A 67 -3.30 -7.10 0.48
CA PRO A 67 -3.70 -7.73 -0.76
C PRO A 67 -5.21 -7.60 -0.99
N LYS A 68 -5.58 -7.43 -2.25
CA LYS A 68 -6.97 -7.35 -2.74
C LYS A 68 -7.62 -8.72 -2.89
N TYR A 69 -6.82 -9.75 -3.13
CA TYR A 69 -7.26 -11.13 -3.30
C TYR A 69 -6.24 -12.12 -2.74
N GLN A 70 -6.70 -13.35 -2.48
CA GLN A 70 -5.85 -14.42 -1.94
C GLN A 70 -4.69 -14.76 -2.91
N GLY A 71 -3.47 -14.88 -2.37
CA GLY A 71 -2.27 -15.20 -3.15
C GLY A 71 -1.75 -14.06 -4.02
N GLN A 72 -2.22 -12.83 -3.83
CA GLN A 72 -1.68 -11.66 -4.54
C GLN A 72 -0.19 -11.49 -4.24
N PRO A 73 0.67 -11.44 -5.27
CA PRO A 73 2.09 -11.20 -5.05
C PRO A 73 2.29 -9.83 -4.39
N PHE A 74 3.31 -9.76 -3.55
CA PHE A 74 3.73 -8.48 -2.97
C PHE A 74 4.06 -7.48 -4.09
N PRO A 75 3.72 -6.18 -3.96
CA PRO A 75 4.11 -5.14 -4.91
C PRO A 75 5.62 -5.09 -5.20
N GLU A 76 6.03 -4.46 -6.30
CA GLU A 76 7.41 -4.54 -6.83
C GLU A 76 8.52 -4.17 -5.80
N PRO A 77 9.78 -4.62 -6.02
CA PRO A 77 10.90 -4.46 -5.08
C PRO A 77 11.19 -3.03 -4.62
N GLU A 78 10.78 -2.01 -5.37
CA GLU A 78 10.90 -0.60 -5.04
C GLU A 78 10.20 -0.24 -3.73
N LEU A 79 9.14 -0.97 -3.35
CA LEU A 79 8.45 -0.79 -2.08
C LEU A 79 9.14 -1.48 -0.89
N TRP A 80 10.07 -2.41 -1.13
CA TRP A 80 10.74 -3.15 -0.05
C TRP A 80 11.55 -2.25 0.88
N GLY A 81 12.09 -1.14 0.36
CA GLY A 81 12.86 -0.19 1.17
C GLY A 81 12.02 0.68 2.11
N TYR A 82 10.68 0.64 1.98
CA TYR A 82 9.75 1.48 2.74
C TYR A 82 8.93 0.69 3.78
N LEU A 83 9.09 -0.63 3.80
CA LEU A 83 8.44 -1.50 4.78
C LEU A 83 9.35 -1.69 5.98
N ASP A 84 8.74 -1.95 7.13
CA ASP A 84 9.47 -2.47 8.26
C ASP A 84 9.83 -3.96 8.04
N ASP A 85 10.66 -4.51 8.91
CA ASP A 85 11.14 -5.89 8.82
C ASP A 85 10.02 -6.95 8.89
N GLY A 86 8.76 -6.54 9.16
CA GLY A 86 7.58 -7.41 9.27
C GLY A 86 6.58 -7.29 8.12
N GLY A 87 6.57 -6.18 7.37
CA GLY A 87 5.51 -5.88 6.40
C GLY A 87 5.34 -6.91 5.29
N GLN A 88 6.40 -7.60 4.87
CA GLN A 88 6.29 -8.69 3.89
C GLN A 88 5.58 -9.91 4.47
N ALA A 89 5.95 -10.33 5.69
CA ALA A 89 5.33 -11.48 6.34
C ALA A 89 3.85 -11.22 6.61
N GLU A 90 3.50 -10.01 7.08
CA GLU A 90 2.11 -9.63 7.29
C GLU A 90 1.29 -9.65 5.99
N TRP A 91 1.87 -9.22 4.87
CA TRP A 91 1.21 -9.31 3.57
C TRP A 91 0.99 -10.76 3.15
N GLU A 92 2.01 -11.61 3.28
CA GLU A 92 1.92 -13.03 2.92
C GLU A 92 0.85 -13.74 3.77
N ASP A 93 0.76 -13.41 5.06
CA ASP A 93 -0.28 -13.94 5.97
C ASP A 93 -1.68 -13.46 5.57
N GLN A 94 -1.83 -12.15 5.31
CA GLN A 94 -3.10 -11.59 4.86
C GLN A 94 -3.52 -12.17 3.51
N ALA A 95 -2.58 -12.41 2.60
CA ALA A 95 -2.83 -13.03 1.31
C ALA A 95 -3.23 -14.50 1.43
N GLN A 96 -3.03 -15.15 2.57
CA GLN A 96 -3.41 -16.54 2.81
C GLN A 96 -4.79 -16.68 3.47
N ASP A 97 -5.31 -15.64 4.11
CA ASP A 97 -6.56 -15.67 4.86
C ASP A 97 -7.80 -15.90 3.96
N ALA A 98 -8.74 -16.71 4.46
CA ALA A 98 -9.90 -17.21 3.73
C ALA A 98 -11.04 -16.19 3.56
N ASP A 99 -10.97 -15.06 4.27
CA ASP A 99 -11.95 -13.97 4.17
C ASP A 99 -11.64 -12.98 3.01
N LEU A 100 -10.49 -13.12 2.34
CA LEU A 100 -10.26 -12.41 1.09
C LEU A 100 -11.06 -13.07 -0.04
N PRO A 101 -11.65 -12.29 -0.96
CA PRO A 101 -12.27 -12.87 -2.12
C PRO A 101 -11.19 -13.67 -2.88
N PRO A 102 -11.53 -14.89 -3.36
CA PRO A 102 -10.63 -15.60 -4.24
C PRO A 102 -10.36 -14.71 -5.46
N LEU A 103 -9.20 -14.92 -6.07
CA LEU A 103 -8.88 -14.31 -7.36
C LEU A 103 -10.09 -14.49 -8.28
N PRO A 104 -10.70 -13.42 -8.79
CA PRO A 104 -11.80 -13.56 -9.74
C PRO A 104 -11.38 -14.52 -10.85
N ASP A 105 -12.29 -15.43 -11.26
CA ASP A 105 -12.07 -16.42 -12.32
C ASP A 105 -11.94 -15.74 -13.69
N PHE A 106 -11.00 -14.80 -13.81
CA PHE A 106 -10.66 -14.20 -15.07
C PHE A 106 -9.87 -15.21 -15.86
N THR A 107 -10.27 -15.34 -17.11
CA THR A 107 -9.57 -16.14 -18.10
C THR A 107 -8.98 -15.18 -19.11
N CYS A 108 -7.72 -15.42 -19.47
CA CYS A 108 -7.05 -14.68 -20.53
C CYS A 108 -7.94 -14.72 -21.77
N THR A 109 -8.37 -13.55 -22.25
CA THR A 109 -9.29 -13.44 -23.41
C THR A 109 -8.69 -14.04 -24.69
N ALA A 110 -7.37 -14.14 -24.78
CA ALA A 110 -6.67 -14.72 -25.92
C ALA A 110 -6.51 -16.25 -25.86
N CYS A 111 -6.30 -16.84 -24.67
CA CYS A 111 -5.99 -18.28 -24.55
C CYS A 111 -6.92 -19.08 -23.65
N GLY A 112 -7.87 -18.43 -22.96
CA GLY A 112 -8.85 -19.05 -22.08
C GLY A 112 -8.30 -19.65 -20.78
N ARG A 113 -6.97 -19.61 -20.56
CA ARG A 113 -6.35 -20.04 -19.30
C ARG A 113 -6.67 -19.05 -18.17
N PRO A 114 -6.68 -19.49 -16.89
CA PRO A 114 -6.76 -18.58 -15.76
C PRO A 114 -5.75 -17.44 -15.90
N GLU A 115 -6.17 -16.22 -15.63
CA GLU A 115 -5.35 -15.04 -15.84
C GLU A 115 -4.09 -15.05 -14.97
N ALA A 116 -4.17 -15.64 -13.76
CA ALA A 116 -3.02 -15.89 -12.91
C ALA A 116 -1.93 -16.74 -13.61
N ASP A 117 -2.33 -17.85 -14.27
CA ASP A 117 -1.41 -18.72 -15.00
C ASP A 117 -0.82 -18.01 -16.24
N CYS A 118 -1.64 -17.20 -16.91
CA CYS A 118 -1.20 -16.45 -18.08
C CYS A 118 -0.34 -15.24 -17.72
N SER A 119 -0.48 -14.66 -16.53
CA SER A 119 0.38 -13.58 -16.04
C SER A 119 1.76 -14.11 -15.67
N ALA A 120 1.83 -15.26 -14.97
CA ALA A 120 3.08 -15.93 -14.62
C ALA A 120 3.80 -16.53 -15.85
N ASN A 121 3.04 -17.06 -16.82
CA ASN A 121 3.57 -17.62 -18.08
C ASN A 121 2.80 -17.05 -19.29
N PRO A 122 3.20 -15.86 -19.79
CA PRO A 122 2.52 -15.15 -20.87
C PRO A 122 2.31 -16.01 -22.12
N CYS A 123 1.08 -16.03 -22.64
CA CYS A 123 0.82 -16.66 -23.94
C CYS A 123 1.36 -15.79 -25.09
N PRO A 124 1.57 -16.34 -26.29
CA PRO A 124 2.12 -15.59 -27.41
C PRO A 124 1.36 -14.30 -27.74
N ALA A 125 0.04 -14.29 -27.55
CA ALA A 125 -0.78 -13.10 -27.78
C ALA A 125 -0.50 -11.99 -26.76
N VAL A 126 -0.37 -12.33 -25.47
CA VAL A 126 -0.02 -11.37 -24.41
C VAL A 126 1.41 -10.85 -24.58
N ILE A 127 2.34 -11.68 -25.05
CA ILE A 127 3.72 -11.24 -25.36
C ILE A 127 3.69 -10.23 -26.50
N ALA A 128 2.99 -10.54 -27.60
CA ALA A 128 2.89 -9.65 -28.75
C ALA A 128 2.25 -8.30 -28.40
N ASP A 129 1.23 -8.28 -27.53
CA ASP A 129 0.55 -7.06 -27.08
C ASP A 129 1.44 -6.20 -26.18
N ARG A 130 2.34 -6.82 -25.40
CA ARG A 130 3.33 -6.09 -24.56
C ARG A 130 4.48 -5.47 -25.37
N GLU A 131 4.76 -6.00 -26.55
CA GLU A 131 5.85 -5.55 -27.43
C GLU A 131 5.41 -4.52 -28.49
N ALA A 132 4.10 -4.26 -28.61
CA ALA A 132 3.49 -3.34 -29.58
C ALA A 132 3.40 -1.89 -29.06
#